data_AF-A0A381T1F3-F1
#
_entry.id   AF-A0A381T1F3-F1
#
_cell.length_a   1.000
_cell.length_b   1.000
_cell.length_c   1.000
_cell.angle_alpha   90.00
_cell.angle_beta   90.00
_cell.angle_gamma   90.00
#
_symmetry.space_group_name_H-M   'P 1'
#
loop_
_entity.id
_entity.type
_entity.pdbx_description
1 polymer ?
#
loop_
_entity_poly.entity_id
_entity_poly.type
_entity_poly.pdbx_seq_one_letter_code
_entity_poly.pdbx_strand_id
1 'polypeptide(L)'
;MKELKYIIGIVVLVTLNSCANRGRPSGGDYDTIPPVIIKSEPENFTNNFNSSEVNILFDEYIKIRNLQKELIISPPIDPIPEIIPVGSASKDLAIRGLDSLNPNTTYSFNFGESIEDNNEGNPFSNF
;
A
#
# COMPACT_ATOMS: atom_id res chain seq x y z
N MET A 1 8.10 -68.48 17.70
CA MET A 1 6.95 -67.54 17.57
C MET A 1 7.20 -66.18 18.23
N LYS A 2 7.85 -66.09 19.41
CA LYS A 2 8.17 -64.79 20.04
C LYS A 2 9.18 -63.97 19.22
N GLU A 3 10.27 -64.59 18.75
CA GLU A 3 11.28 -63.93 17.91
C GLU A 3 10.70 -63.31 16.62
N LEU A 4 9.75 -64.01 15.97
CA LEU A 4 9.07 -63.51 14.77
C LEU A 4 8.19 -62.29 15.08
N LYS A 5 7.57 -62.24 16.26
CA LYS A 5 6.78 -61.07 16.70
C LYS A 5 7.67 -59.86 16.99
N TYR A 6 8.87 -60.06 17.54
CA TYR A 6 9.85 -58.98 17.75
C TYR A 6 10.37 -58.43 16.42
N ILE A 7 10.69 -59.29 15.45
CA ILE A 7 11.12 -58.87 14.12
C ILE A 7 10.02 -58.07 13.41
N ILE A 8 8.77 -58.55 13.45
CA ILE A 8 7.62 -57.83 12.88
C ILE A 8 7.43 -56.48 13.57
N GLY A 9 7.54 -56.43 14.90
CA GLY A 9 7.45 -55.19 15.68
C GLY A 9 8.51 -54.16 15.29
N ILE A 10 9.76 -54.60 15.09
CA ILE A 10 10.88 -53.74 14.66
C ILE A 10 10.66 -53.23 13.23
N VAL A 11 10.22 -54.07 12.31
CA VAL A 11 9.93 -53.67 10.93
C VAL A 11 8.82 -52.62 10.88
N VAL A 12 7.74 -52.80 11.64
CA VAL A 12 6.64 -51.82 11.73
C VAL A 12 7.15 -50.47 12.25
N LEU A 13 7.97 -50.46 13.30
CA LEU A 13 8.56 -49.24 13.87
C LEU A 13 9.46 -48.48 12.87
N VAL A 14 10.23 -49.20 12.04
CA VAL A 14 11.09 -48.57 11.03
C VAL A 14 10.25 -47.98 9.87
N THR A 15 9.13 -48.60 9.50
CA THR A 15 8.28 -48.11 8.39
C THR A 15 7.45 -46.87 8.72
N LEU A 16 7.20 -46.56 10.00
CA LEU A 16 6.47 -45.36 10.43
C LEU A 16 7.30 -44.06 10.38
N ASN A 17 8.57 -44.14 10.00
CA ASN A 17 9.47 -42.99 9.84
C ASN A 17 9.47 -42.41 8.40
N SER A 18 8.40 -42.60 7.61
CA SER A 18 8.25 -41.88 6.35
C SER A 18 7.92 -40.41 6.63
N CYS A 19 8.92 -39.57 6.38
CA CYS A 19 8.93 -38.13 6.55
C CYS A 19 7.70 -37.43 5.94
N ALA A 20 7.01 -36.62 6.74
CA ALA A 20 6.29 -35.47 6.22
C ALA A 20 7.32 -34.47 5.69
N ASN A 21 7.47 -34.41 4.37
CA ASN A 21 8.38 -33.46 3.74
C ASN A 21 7.84 -32.04 4.01
N ARG A 22 8.56 -31.23 4.80
CA ARG A 22 8.20 -29.81 5.00
C ARG A 22 8.49 -29.06 3.70
N GLY A 23 7.57 -29.13 2.75
CA GLY A 23 7.53 -28.20 1.63
C GLY A 23 7.27 -26.80 2.16
N ARG A 24 7.94 -25.79 1.60
CA ARG A 24 7.49 -24.41 1.78
C ARG A 24 6.18 -24.29 0.98
N PRO A 25 5.11 -23.71 1.55
CA PRO A 25 3.96 -23.38 0.73
C PRO A 25 4.44 -22.46 -0.40
N SER A 26 4.00 -22.71 -1.64
CA SER A 26 4.13 -21.70 -2.68
C SER A 26 3.28 -20.49 -2.27
N GLY A 27 3.77 -19.29 -2.54
CA GLY A 27 2.97 -18.08 -2.40
C GLY A 27 1.78 -18.10 -3.37
N GLY A 28 0.90 -17.10 -3.24
CA GLY A 28 -0.07 -16.80 -4.28
C GLY A 28 0.62 -16.26 -5.54
N ASP A 29 -0.21 -15.94 -6.54
CA ASP A 29 0.27 -15.23 -7.72
C ASP A 29 0.83 -13.85 -7.33
N TYR A 30 1.75 -13.34 -8.14
CA TYR A 30 2.34 -12.01 -7.95
C TYR A 30 1.26 -10.94 -8.16
N ASP A 31 1.16 -9.98 -7.23
CA ASP A 31 0.18 -8.90 -7.33
C ASP A 31 0.65 -7.81 -8.30
N THR A 32 -0.23 -7.42 -9.22
CA THR A 32 0.02 -6.39 -10.23
C THR A 32 -1.03 -5.28 -10.17
N ILE A 33 -1.93 -5.32 -9.19
CA ILE A 33 -3.05 -4.38 -9.07
C ILE A 33 -2.57 -3.16 -8.26
N PRO A 34 -2.77 -1.93 -8.77
CA PRO A 34 -2.46 -0.72 -8.00
C PRO A 34 -3.51 -0.43 -6.94
N PRO A 35 -3.18 0.40 -5.93
CA PRO A 35 -4.10 0.73 -4.85
C PRO A 35 -5.29 1.56 -5.37
N VAL A 36 -6.43 1.48 -4.68
CA VAL A 36 -7.67 2.14 -5.09
C VAL A 36 -8.16 3.11 -4.02
N ILE A 37 -8.59 4.30 -4.44
CA ILE A 37 -9.20 5.28 -3.54
C ILE A 37 -10.59 4.79 -3.10
N ILE A 38 -10.78 4.63 -1.79
CA ILE A 38 -12.07 4.35 -1.16
C ILE A 38 -12.85 5.64 -0.92
N LYS A 39 -12.17 6.68 -0.44
CA LYS A 39 -12.80 7.94 -0.03
C LYS A 39 -11.82 9.10 -0.18
N SER A 40 -12.34 10.28 -0.50
CA SER A 40 -11.62 11.55 -0.38
C SER A 40 -12.47 12.54 0.39
N GLU A 41 -11.86 13.30 1.29
CA GLU A 41 -12.50 14.37 2.04
C GLU A 41 -11.60 15.61 2.05
N PRO A 42 -12.00 16.70 1.37
CA PRO A 42 -13.15 16.80 0.47
C PRO A 42 -13.01 15.92 -0.79
N GLU A 43 -14.12 15.74 -1.50
CA GLU A 43 -14.12 14.97 -2.77
C GLU A 43 -13.30 15.68 -3.85
N ASN A 44 -12.78 14.92 -4.80
CA ASN A 44 -12.09 15.50 -5.95
C ASN A 44 -13.03 16.46 -6.72
N PHE A 45 -12.51 17.55 -7.27
CA PHE A 45 -13.28 18.62 -7.92
C PHE A 45 -14.26 19.38 -7.01
N THR A 46 -14.05 19.35 -5.69
CA THR A 46 -14.84 20.16 -4.76
C THR A 46 -14.68 21.66 -5.01
N ASN A 47 -15.81 22.37 -5.02
CA ASN A 47 -15.87 23.82 -5.05
C ASN A 47 -16.10 24.39 -3.65
N ASN A 48 -15.80 25.68 -3.46
CA ASN A 48 -15.94 26.37 -2.17
C ASN A 48 -15.17 25.66 -1.04
N PHE A 49 -13.94 25.24 -1.34
CA PHE A 49 -13.05 24.60 -0.38
C PHE A 49 -12.85 25.48 0.85
N ASN A 50 -13.11 24.92 2.04
CA ASN A 50 -13.07 25.61 3.33
C ASN A 50 -12.34 24.82 4.43
N SER A 51 -11.59 23.78 4.04
CA SER A 51 -10.78 22.95 4.94
C SER A 51 -9.32 23.44 4.94
N SER A 52 -8.53 22.96 5.90
CA SER A 52 -7.07 23.16 5.95
C SER A 52 -6.29 21.97 5.39
N GLU A 53 -7.00 20.86 5.13
CA GLU A 53 -6.43 19.61 4.66
C GLU A 53 -7.37 18.85 3.72
N VAL A 54 -6.77 17.96 2.92
CA VAL A 54 -7.45 16.96 2.10
C VAL A 54 -6.96 15.59 2.56
N ASN A 55 -7.87 14.68 2.90
CA ASN A 55 -7.59 13.31 3.31
C ASN A 55 -8.13 12.34 2.26
N ILE A 56 -7.30 11.43 1.78
CA ILE A 56 -7.62 10.42 0.78
C ILE A 56 -7.32 9.05 1.38
N LEU A 57 -8.33 8.19 1.46
CA LEU A 57 -8.22 6.84 1.99
C LEU A 57 -8.14 5.83 0.85
N PHE A 58 -7.14 4.95 0.92
CA PHE A 58 -6.94 3.82 0.01
C PHE A 58 -7.42 2.50 0.63
N ASP A 59 -7.66 1.51 -0.21
CA ASP A 59 -8.04 0.15 0.19
C ASP A 59 -6.88 -0.66 0.78
N GLU A 60 -5.66 -0.30 0.43
CA GLU A 60 -4.42 -0.88 0.94
C GLU A 60 -3.41 0.14 1.46
N TYR A 61 -2.29 -0.36 2.00
CA TYR A 61 -1.22 0.50 2.50
C TYR A 61 -0.41 1.04 1.32
N ILE A 62 -0.33 2.36 1.21
CA ILE A 62 0.47 3.06 0.20
C ILE A 62 1.75 3.62 0.79
N LYS A 63 2.73 3.85 -0.08
CA LYS A 63 3.96 4.59 0.18
C LYS A 63 4.09 5.71 -0.84
N ILE A 64 4.78 6.77 -0.43
CA ILE A 64 5.11 7.89 -1.30
C ILE A 64 6.59 7.81 -1.69
N ARG A 65 6.88 7.77 -2.98
CA ARG A 65 8.24 7.77 -3.56
C ARG A 65 8.43 8.91 -4.54
N ASN A 66 9.63 9.48 -4.55
CA ASN A 66 10.03 10.53 -5.50
C ASN A 66 9.07 11.74 -5.58
N LEU A 67 8.37 12.06 -4.48
CA LEU A 67 7.32 13.08 -4.46
C LEU A 67 7.78 14.42 -5.05
N GLN A 68 8.97 14.90 -4.70
CA GLN A 68 9.50 16.19 -5.19
C GLN A 68 9.70 16.22 -6.72
N LYS A 69 9.87 15.05 -7.35
CA LYS A 69 10.09 14.92 -8.79
C LYS A 69 8.77 14.78 -9.55
N GLU A 70 7.80 14.09 -8.96
CA GLU A 70 6.54 13.71 -9.63
C GLU A 70 5.37 14.65 -9.28
N LEU A 71 5.37 15.27 -8.09
CA LEU A 71 4.29 16.14 -7.65
C LEU A 71 4.31 17.47 -8.40
N ILE A 72 3.24 17.74 -9.14
CA ILE A 72 2.99 18.99 -9.82
C ILE A 72 1.78 19.68 -9.18
N ILE A 73 1.99 20.89 -8.66
CA ILE A 73 0.94 21.73 -8.10
C ILE A 73 0.70 22.92 -9.03
N SER A 74 -0.55 23.13 -9.44
CA SER A 74 -0.93 24.23 -10.34
C SER A 74 -2.21 24.93 -9.86
N PRO A 75 -2.20 26.26 -9.66
CA PRO A 75 -1.03 27.14 -9.72
C PRO A 75 -0.03 26.85 -8.58
N PRO A 76 1.24 27.30 -8.71
CA PRO A 76 2.22 27.16 -7.65
C PRO A 76 1.76 27.79 -6.33
N ILE A 77 2.13 27.17 -5.21
CA ILE A 77 1.79 27.59 -3.85
C ILE A 77 3.07 27.74 -3.02
N ASP A 78 3.11 28.72 -2.12
CA ASP A 78 4.19 28.94 -1.15
C ASP A 78 3.56 29.32 0.21
N PRO A 79 3.82 28.56 1.30
CA PRO A 79 4.67 27.38 1.38
C PRO A 79 4.08 26.14 0.68
N ILE A 80 4.96 25.21 0.30
CA ILE A 80 4.54 23.91 -0.24
C ILE A 80 3.81 23.13 0.86
N PRO A 81 2.62 22.57 0.58
CA PRO A 81 1.86 21.80 1.56
C PRO A 81 2.60 20.51 1.96
N GLU A 82 2.30 20.06 3.17
CA GLU A 82 2.84 18.81 3.69
C GLU A 82 2.04 17.63 3.12
N ILE A 83 2.74 16.64 2.58
CA ILE A 83 2.15 15.41 2.05
C ILE A 83 2.56 14.23 2.94
N ILE A 84 1.57 13.52 3.47
CA ILE A 84 1.74 12.40 4.42
C ILE A 84 1.11 11.16 3.80
N PRO A 85 1.72 9.95 3.91
CA PRO A 85 2.81 9.60 4.81
C PRO A 85 4.20 9.88 4.25
N VAL A 86 5.13 10.24 5.16
CA VAL A 86 6.56 10.38 4.86
C VAL A 86 7.31 9.15 5.38
N GLY A 87 7.85 8.34 4.47
CA GLY A 87 8.73 7.21 4.78
C GLY A 87 8.05 5.94 5.34
N SER A 88 6.94 6.05 6.07
CA SER A 88 6.13 4.91 6.50
C SER A 88 4.99 4.61 5.53
N ALA A 89 4.48 3.39 5.54
CA ALA A 89 3.26 3.05 4.80
C ALA A 89 2.01 3.45 5.60
N SER A 90 0.97 3.91 4.91
CA SER A 90 -0.33 4.30 5.49
C SER A 90 -1.43 4.00 4.48
N LYS A 91 -2.66 3.76 4.94
CA LYS A 91 -3.83 3.77 4.04
C LYS A 91 -4.32 5.19 3.74
N ASP A 92 -3.94 6.15 4.58
CA ASP A 92 -4.35 7.55 4.46
C ASP A 92 -3.23 8.37 3.82
N LEU A 93 -3.57 9.09 2.76
CA LEU A 93 -2.80 10.18 2.15
C LEU A 93 -3.41 11.51 2.59
N ALA A 94 -2.63 12.38 3.22
CA ALA A 94 -3.08 13.69 3.65
C ALA A 94 -2.26 14.80 2.99
N ILE A 95 -2.94 15.83 2.49
CA ILE A 95 -2.38 17.10 2.02
C ILE A 95 -2.74 18.15 3.05
N ARG A 96 -1.77 18.70 3.78
CA ARG A 96 -1.98 19.64 4.88
C ARG A 96 -1.35 21.01 4.61
N GLY A 97 -1.84 22.03 5.31
CA GLY A 97 -1.33 23.40 5.18
C GLY A 97 -1.99 24.18 4.04
N LEU A 98 -3.25 23.87 3.73
CA LEU A 98 -4.03 24.51 2.68
C LEU A 98 -4.81 25.75 3.17
N ASP A 99 -4.38 26.37 4.28
CA ASP A 99 -5.05 27.52 4.89
C ASP A 99 -4.88 28.83 4.09
N SER A 100 -3.83 28.90 3.27
CA SER A 100 -3.40 30.13 2.58
C SER A 100 -3.68 30.10 1.07
N LEU A 101 -4.71 29.36 0.65
CA LEU A 101 -5.10 29.32 -0.77
C LEU A 101 -5.70 30.65 -1.22
N ASN A 102 -5.36 31.06 -2.44
CA ASN A 102 -5.93 32.27 -3.02
C ASN A 102 -7.43 32.09 -3.27
N PRO A 103 -8.25 33.12 -2.99
CA PRO A 103 -9.69 33.06 -3.26
C PRO A 103 -9.95 32.91 -4.76
N ASN A 104 -11.07 32.27 -5.11
CA ASN A 104 -11.53 32.07 -6.50
C ASN A 104 -10.49 31.40 -7.43
N THR A 105 -9.63 30.56 -6.86
CA THR A 105 -8.55 29.88 -7.58
C THR A 105 -8.73 28.37 -7.49
N THR A 106 -8.62 27.67 -8.62
CA THR A 106 -8.62 26.21 -8.65
C THR A 106 -7.19 25.70 -8.54
N TYR A 107 -6.94 24.86 -7.54
CA TYR A 107 -5.66 24.18 -7.36
C TYR A 107 -5.76 22.73 -7.81
N SER A 108 -4.78 22.28 -8.58
CA SER A 108 -4.60 20.91 -9.02
C SER A 108 -3.33 20.36 -8.38
N PHE A 109 -3.45 19.16 -7.81
CA PHE A 109 -2.35 18.37 -7.28
C PHE A 109 -2.26 17.12 -8.14
N ASN A 110 -1.16 16.94 -8.87
CA ASN A 110 -0.92 15.75 -9.68
C ASN A 110 0.31 15.03 -9.13
N PHE A 111 0.12 13.80 -8.67
CA PHE A 111 1.12 12.98 -8.01
C PHE A 111 1.96 12.14 -8.98
N GLY A 112 1.68 12.14 -10.28
CA GLY A 112 2.40 11.36 -11.28
C GLY A 112 2.34 9.87 -10.96
N GLU A 113 3.50 9.28 -10.66
CA GLU A 113 3.66 7.88 -10.21
C GLU A 113 4.24 7.79 -8.78
N SER A 114 4.08 8.84 -7.98
CA SER A 114 4.68 8.89 -6.63
C SER A 114 3.96 8.04 -5.59
N ILE A 115 2.72 7.64 -5.84
CA ILE A 115 1.93 6.81 -4.93
C ILE A 115 2.05 5.37 -5.42
N GLU A 116 2.51 4.47 -4.57
CA GLU A 116 2.64 3.04 -4.87
C GLU A 116 2.13 2.20 -3.69
N ASP A 117 1.72 0.95 -3.94
CA ASP A 117 1.43 0.03 -2.84
C ASP A 117 2.70 -0.30 -2.02
N ASN A 118 2.48 -0.77 -0.79
CA ASN A 118 3.55 -1.04 0.15
C ASN A 118 4.36 -2.31 -0.17
N ASN A 119 3.75 -3.30 -0.81
CA ASN A 119 4.22 -4.68 -0.92
C ASN A 119 4.97 -4.94 -2.24
N GLU A 120 4.29 -4.82 -3.37
CA GLU A 120 4.79 -5.07 -4.73
C GLU A 120 5.25 -3.79 -5.44
N GLY A 121 4.80 -2.62 -4.98
CA GLY A 121 5.23 -1.32 -5.51
C GLY A 121 4.57 -0.95 -6.84
N ASN A 122 3.36 -1.45 -7.07
CA ASN A 122 2.48 -1.09 -8.17
C ASN A 122 2.10 0.40 -8.05
N PRO A 123 2.46 1.24 -9.04
CA PRO A 123 2.18 2.67 -8.99
C PRO A 123 0.70 2.96 -9.26
N PHE A 124 0.15 3.91 -8.52
CA PHE A 124 -1.14 4.54 -8.80
C PHE A 124 -0.92 5.73 -9.72
N SER A 125 -0.88 5.46 -11.03
CA SER A 125 -0.52 6.45 -12.04
C SER A 125 -1.66 7.44 -12.36
N ASN A 126 -1.29 8.69 -12.66
CA ASN A 126 -2.16 9.75 -13.19
C ASN A 126 -3.25 10.26 -12.22
N PHE A 127 -2.95 10.31 -10.93
CA PHE A 127 -3.80 10.94 -9.91
C PHE A 127 -3.41 12.38 -9.65
#